data_AF-A0A345QYK8-F1
#
_entry.id   AF-A0A345QYK8-F1
#
_cell.length_a   1.000
_cell.length_b   1.000
_cell.length_c   1.000
_cell.angle_alpha   90.00
_cell.angle_beta   90.00
_cell.angle_gamma   90.00
#
_symmetry.space_group_name_H-M   'P 1'
#
loop_
_entity.id
_entity.type
_entity.pdbx_description
1 polymer ?
#
loop_
_entity_poly.entity_id
_entity_poly.type
_entity_poly.pdbx_seq_one_letter_code
_entity_poly.pdbx_strand_id
1 'polypeptide(L)'
;MTNRATEIVSLALQRVPPKVIAQRLCVHPNTVYQRIREARQAGEVIPYFKTPSKLEAAEARPSARPEEAEASPSTKHIVVSVRLYSLLTTEAARRGLTPTEAAQRLLEKALLGTVVA
;
A
#
# COMPACT_ATOMS: atom_id res chain seq x y z
N MET A 1 -27.62 -24.12 13.03
CA MET A 1 -27.18 -22.90 12.34
C MET A 1 -26.90 -21.85 13.41
N THR A 2 -25.66 -21.41 13.60
CA THR A 2 -25.36 -20.35 14.58
C THR A 2 -25.92 -19.02 14.05
N ASN A 3 -26.75 -18.30 14.82
CA ASN A 3 -27.39 -17.04 14.41
C ASN A 3 -26.41 -16.02 13.76
N ARG A 4 -25.15 -16.03 14.19
CA ARG A 4 -24.09 -15.19 13.61
C ARG A 4 -23.73 -15.53 12.16
N ALA A 5 -23.85 -16.78 11.74
CA ALA A 5 -23.55 -17.21 10.37
C ALA A 5 -24.60 -16.70 9.38
N THR A 6 -25.88 -16.73 9.75
CA THR A 6 -26.96 -16.18 8.95
C THR A 6 -26.88 -14.66 8.86
N GLU A 7 -26.47 -13.98 9.94
CA GLU A 7 -26.22 -12.53 9.95
C GLU A 7 -25.04 -12.13 9.04
N ILE A 8 -23.96 -12.93 8.99
CA ILE A 8 -22.85 -12.66 8.06
C ILE A 8 -23.33 -12.72 6.60
N VAL A 9 -24.13 -13.74 6.26
CA VAL A 9 -24.65 -13.92 4.90
C VAL A 9 -25.62 -12.81 4.53
N SER A 10 -26.53 -12.41 5.42
CA SER A 10 -27.49 -11.33 5.15
C SER A 10 -26.78 -9.99 4.92
N LEU A 11 -25.75 -9.67 5.71
CA LEU A 11 -24.93 -8.47 5.52
C LEU A 11 -24.12 -8.52 4.22
N ALA A 12 -23.63 -9.70 3.84
CA ALA A 12 -22.89 -9.87 2.59
C ALA A 12 -23.81 -9.70 1.35
N LEU A 13 -25.07 -10.14 1.43
CA LEU A 13 -26.08 -9.91 0.40
C LEU A 13 -26.40 -8.42 0.24
N GLN A 14 -26.39 -7.66 1.34
CA GLN A 14 -26.52 -6.19 1.34
C GLN A 14 -25.28 -5.45 0.83
N ARG A 15 -24.29 -6.16 0.27
CA ARG A 15 -23.02 -5.60 -0.24
C ARG A 15 -22.16 -4.91 0.82
N VAL A 16 -22.31 -5.28 2.09
CA VAL A 16 -21.43 -4.78 3.15
C VAL A 16 -20.04 -5.45 3.01
N PRO A 17 -18.94 -4.68 3.00
CA PRO A 17 -17.60 -5.26 2.86
C PRO A 17 -17.26 -6.25 4.00
N PRO A 18 -16.57 -7.37 3.73
CA PRO A 18 -16.22 -8.37 4.74
C PRO A 18 -15.47 -7.81 5.96
N LYS A 19 -14.63 -6.78 5.76
CA LYS A 19 -13.92 -6.08 6.83
C LYS A 19 -14.88 -5.37 7.81
N VAL A 20 -15.93 -4.75 7.29
CA VAL A 20 -16.94 -4.05 8.09
C VAL A 20 -17.81 -5.06 8.84
N ILE A 21 -18.16 -6.18 8.19
CA ILE A 21 -18.90 -7.27 8.84
C ILE A 21 -18.09 -7.85 10.01
N ALA A 22 -16.80 -8.09 9.80
CA ALA A 22 -15.89 -8.59 10.84
C ALA A 22 -15.84 -7.66 12.06
N GLN A 23 -15.74 -6.36 11.84
CA GLN A 23 -15.75 -5.35 12.90
C GLN A 23 -17.09 -5.30 13.65
N ARG A 24 -18.22 -5.28 12.92
CA ARG A 24 -19.56 -5.19 13.53
C ARG A 24 -19.91 -6.40 14.38
N LEU A 25 -19.53 -7.59 13.92
CA LEU A 25 -19.86 -8.85 14.60
C LEU A 25 -18.75 -9.31 15.56
N CYS A 26 -17.66 -8.55 15.69
CA CYS A 26 -16.47 -8.91 16.47
C CYS A 26 -15.94 -10.31 16.12
N VAL A 27 -15.90 -10.65 14.83
CA VAL A 27 -15.43 -11.94 14.33
C VAL A 27 -14.17 -11.74 13.50
N HIS A 28 -13.25 -12.71 13.56
CA HIS A 28 -12.06 -12.70 12.73
C HIS A 28 -12.42 -12.61 11.22
N PRO A 29 -11.74 -11.76 10.41
CA PRO A 29 -12.06 -11.59 8.99
C PRO A 29 -12.06 -12.91 8.19
N ASN A 30 -11.12 -13.82 8.47
CA ASN A 30 -11.05 -15.12 7.80
C ASN A 30 -12.34 -15.93 7.98
N THR A 31 -12.97 -15.86 9.15
CA THR A 31 -14.23 -16.55 9.40
C THR A 31 -15.34 -15.98 8.53
N VAL A 32 -15.39 -14.66 8.33
CA VAL A 32 -16.34 -14.00 7.44
C VAL A 32 -16.13 -14.48 5.99
N TYR A 33 -14.88 -14.50 5.51
CA TYR A 33 -14.56 -15.01 4.17
C TYR A 33 -14.93 -16.48 3.99
N GLN A 34 -14.67 -17.31 5.01
CA GLN A 34 -15.02 -18.72 4.99
C GLN A 34 -16.54 -18.91 4.89
N ARG A 35 -17.33 -18.18 5.69
CA ARG A 35 -18.80 -18.25 5.65
C ARG A 35 -19.39 -17.76 4.33
N ILE A 36 -18.84 -16.70 3.74
CA ILE A 36 -19.25 -16.22 2.42
C ILE A 36 -18.94 -17.28 1.34
N ARG A 37 -17.80 -17.98 1.46
CA ARG A 37 -17.43 -19.06 0.54
C ARG A 37 -18.37 -20.26 0.65
N GLU A 38 -18.66 -20.69 1.87
CA GLU A 38 -19.62 -21.77 2.15
C GLU A 38 -21.02 -21.42 1.63
N ALA A 39 -21.49 -20.19 1.83
CA ALA A 39 -22.79 -19.73 1.32
C ALA A 39 -22.86 -19.73 -0.22
N ARG A 40 -21.79 -19.33 -0.91
CA ARG A 40 -21.73 -19.42 -2.38
C ARG A 40 -21.72 -20.87 -2.87
N GLN A 41 -21.06 -21.77 -2.16
CA GLN A 41 -21.09 -23.20 -2.46
C GLN A 41 -22.49 -23.80 -2.25
N ALA A 42 -23.24 -23.27 -1.29
CA ALA A 42 -24.64 -23.63 -1.07
C ALA A 42 -25.62 -23.01 -2.09
N GLY A 43 -25.14 -22.19 -3.03
CA GLY A 43 -25.94 -21.60 -4.12
C GLY A 43 -26.36 -20.15 -3.92
N GLU A 44 -25.94 -19.49 -2.84
CA GLU A 44 -26.28 -18.07 -2.58
C GLU A 44 -25.52 -17.12 -3.53
N VAL A 45 -26.23 -16.17 -4.14
CA VAL A 45 -25.66 -15.21 -5.10
C VAL A 45 -25.07 -14.00 -4.37
N ILE A 46 -23.92 -14.20 -3.74
CA ILE A 46 -23.20 -13.12 -3.02
C ILE A 46 -22.19 -12.45 -3.96
N PRO A 47 -22.26 -11.12 -4.15
CA PRO A 47 -21.35 -10.39 -5.04
C PRO A 47 -19.89 -10.51 -4.61
N TYR A 48 -18.97 -10.44 -5.58
CA TYR A 48 -17.54 -10.44 -5.32
C TYR A 48 -17.08 -9.07 -4.82
N PHE A 49 -16.46 -9.07 -3.64
CA PHE A 49 -15.78 -7.89 -3.11
C PHE A 49 -14.39 -7.81 -3.72
N LYS A 50 -14.10 -6.77 -4.50
CA LYS A 50 -12.74 -6.52 -4.99
C LYS A 50 -11.83 -6.34 -3.78
N THR A 51 -10.74 -7.09 -3.71
CA THR A 51 -9.65 -6.78 -2.79
C THR A 51 -9.04 -5.46 -3.26
N PRO A 52 -8.91 -4.44 -2.39
CA PRO A 52 -8.16 -3.25 -2.77
C PRO A 52 -6.77 -3.73 -3.18
N SER A 53 -6.35 -3.32 -4.37
CA SER A 53 -5.01 -3.67 -4.84
C SER A 53 -4.01 -3.15 -3.81
N LYS A 54 -2.85 -3.80 -3.68
CA LYS A 54 -1.83 -3.44 -2.67
C LYS A 54 -1.41 -1.96 -2.73
N LEU A 55 -1.69 -1.28 -3.84
CA LEU A 55 -1.52 0.16 -4.06
C LEU A 55 -2.52 1.01 -3.26
N GLU A 56 -3.82 0.66 -3.26
CA GLU A 56 -4.87 1.41 -2.56
C GLU A 56 -4.85 1.20 -1.03
N ALA A 57 -4.32 0.06 -0.57
CA ALA A 57 -4.19 -0.23 0.86
C ALA A 57 -3.12 0.64 1.57
N ALA A 58 -2.19 1.24 0.82
CA ALA A 58 -1.21 2.18 1.35
C ALA A 58 -1.80 3.57 1.60
N GLU A 59 -2.80 3.98 0.82
CA GLU A 59 -3.48 5.28 0.93
C GLU A 59 -4.53 5.31 2.04
N ALA A 60 -5.07 4.15 2.44
CA ALA A 60 -6.14 4.03 3.43
C ALA A 60 -5.67 3.99 4.90
N ARG A 61 -4.48 4.53 5.23
CA ARG A 61 -4.12 4.81 6.63
C ARG A 61 -4.80 6.14 7.02
N PRO A 62 -5.71 6.15 8.01
CA PRO A 62 -6.38 7.39 8.40
C PRO A 62 -5.42 8.22 9.25
N SER A 63 -4.64 9.10 8.61
CA SER A 63 -4.10 10.28 9.27
C SER A 63 -5.23 11.30 9.38
N ALA A 64 -5.78 11.41 10.58
CA ALA A 64 -6.77 12.42 10.94
C ALA A 64 -6.17 13.83 10.83
N ARG A 65 -6.65 14.61 9.86
CA ARG A 65 -6.91 16.07 9.91
C ARG A 65 -7.25 16.56 8.49
N PRO A 66 -8.36 17.28 8.27
CA PRO A 66 -8.76 17.73 6.94
C PRO A 66 -8.42 19.21 6.74
N GLU A 67 -7.15 19.62 6.79
CA GLU A 67 -6.77 20.97 6.37
C GLU A 67 -5.41 20.94 5.66
N GLU A 68 -5.42 21.38 4.40
CA GLU A 68 -4.28 21.84 3.60
C GLU A 68 -3.10 20.86 3.45
N ALA A 69 -3.12 20.05 2.39
CA ALA A 69 -1.92 19.35 1.92
C ALA A 69 -1.64 19.78 0.49
N GLU A 70 -0.74 20.76 0.38
CA GLU A 70 -0.04 21.11 -0.85
C GLU A 70 0.36 19.86 -1.62
N ALA A 71 0.32 19.94 -2.96
CA ALA A 71 0.71 18.89 -3.88
C ALA A 71 2.04 18.27 -3.45
N SER A 72 1.97 17.16 -2.70
CA SER A 72 3.16 16.42 -2.28
C SER A 72 3.79 15.88 -3.56
N PRO A 73 4.97 16.34 -3.98
CA PRO A 73 5.58 15.80 -5.18
C PRO A 73 5.79 14.32 -4.94
N SER A 74 5.21 13.48 -5.81
CA SER A 74 5.43 12.04 -5.79
C SER A 74 6.94 11.81 -6.01
N THR A 75 7.67 11.58 -4.92
CA THR A 75 9.11 11.32 -4.99
C THR A 75 9.28 9.93 -5.57
N LYS A 76 9.56 9.85 -6.88
CA LYS A 76 9.91 8.59 -7.54
C LYS A 76 11.18 8.05 -6.88
N HIS A 77 11.07 6.94 -6.17
CA HIS A 77 12.21 6.28 -5.54
C HIS A 77 13.00 5.49 -6.58
N ILE A 78 14.31 5.77 -6.68
CA ILE A 78 15.23 5.00 -7.52
C ILE A 78 15.90 3.94 -6.64
N VAL A 79 15.68 2.67 -6.98
CA VAL A 79 16.37 1.55 -6.32
C VAL A 79 17.65 1.25 -7.09
N VAL A 80 18.78 1.31 -6.40
CA VAL A 80 20.10 0.98 -6.93
C VAL A 80 20.61 -0.32 -6.32
N SER A 81 21.43 -1.06 -7.09
CA SER A 81 22.05 -2.28 -6.58
C SER A 81 23.02 -1.99 -5.43
N VAL A 82 23.18 -2.95 -4.52
CA VAL A 82 24.05 -2.82 -3.34
C VAL A 82 25.48 -2.44 -3.74
N ARG A 83 26.00 -3.05 -4.81
CA ARG A 83 27.34 -2.76 -5.33
C ARG A 83 27.50 -1.29 -5.74
N LEU A 84 26.50 -0.73 -6.42
CA LEU A 84 26.52 0.67 -6.84
C LEU A 84 26.43 1.60 -5.63
N TYR A 85 25.59 1.26 -4.65
CA TYR A 85 25.50 2.02 -3.41
C TYR A 85 26.85 2.07 -2.68
N SER A 86 27.55 0.93 -2.56
CA SER A 86 28.88 0.88 -1.92
C SER A 86 29.91 1.77 -2.63
N LEU A 87 29.96 1.74 -3.96
CA LEU A 87 30.84 2.62 -4.73
C LEU A 87 30.51 4.09 -4.47
N LEU A 88 29.22 4.41 -4.44
CA LEU A 88 28.76 5.76 -4.19
C LEU A 88 29.11 6.24 -2.78
N THR A 89 28.97 5.39 -1.75
CA THR A 89 29.39 5.69 -0.38
C THR A 89 30.89 6.03 -0.30
N THR A 90 31.74 5.27 -1.01
CA THR A 90 33.19 5.53 -1.02
C THR A 90 33.55 6.84 -1.71
N GLU A 91 32.81 7.24 -2.74
CA GLU A 91 33.01 8.51 -3.43
C GLU A 91 32.50 9.69 -2.59
N ALA A 92 31.34 9.52 -1.97
CA ALA A 92 30.74 10.51 -1.07
C ALA A 92 31.66 10.80 0.11
N ALA A 93 32.23 9.76 0.74
CA ALA A 93 33.19 9.90 1.84
C ALA A 93 34.44 10.69 1.42
N ARG A 94 34.98 10.45 0.23
CA ARG A 94 36.13 11.21 -0.32
C ARG A 94 35.83 12.70 -0.50
N ARG A 95 34.57 13.05 -0.75
CA ARG A 95 34.12 14.43 -0.96
C ARG A 95 33.49 15.07 0.27
N GLY A 96 33.42 14.35 1.40
CA GLY A 96 32.74 14.81 2.62
C GLY A 96 31.23 15.00 2.44
N LEU A 97 30.61 14.27 1.50
CA LEU A 97 29.18 14.33 1.20
C LEU A 97 28.47 13.10 1.74
N THR A 98 27.14 13.22 1.91
CA THR A 98 26.31 12.03 2.11
C THR A 98 26.11 11.27 0.79
N PRO A 99 25.83 9.95 0.83
CA PRO A 99 25.54 9.19 -0.39
C PRO A 99 24.38 9.79 -1.19
N THR A 100 23.35 10.30 -0.54
CA THR A 100 22.19 10.88 -1.22
C THR A 100 22.55 12.16 -1.98
N GLU A 101 23.36 13.05 -1.38
CA GLU A 101 23.82 14.28 -2.03
C GLU A 101 24.78 14.01 -3.18
N ALA A 102 25.70 13.06 -3.02
CA ALA A 102 26.61 12.65 -4.08
C ALA A 102 25.83 12.06 -5.27
N ALA A 103 24.81 11.23 -5.00
CA ALA A 103 23.92 10.70 -6.01
C ALA A 103 23.13 11.81 -6.73
N GLN A 104 22.57 12.76 -5.98
CA GLN A 104 21.84 13.88 -6.53
C GLN A 104 22.73 14.73 -7.46
N ARG A 105 23.93 15.12 -7.01
CA ARG A 105 24.88 15.89 -7.84
C ARG A 105 25.32 15.13 -9.09
N LEU A 106 25.46 13.81 -9.00
CA LEU A 106 25.79 12.97 -10.16
C LEU A 106 24.64 12.98 -11.17
N LEU A 107 23.40 12.79 -10.69
CA LEU A 107 22.21 12.84 -11.53
C LEU A 107 22.00 14.23 -12.15
N GLU A 108 22.18 15.30 -11.37
CA GLU A 108 22.12 16.68 -11.88
C GLU A 108 23.17 16.90 -12.98
N LYS A 109 24.43 16.46 -12.77
CA LYS A 109 25.48 16.53 -13.80
C LYS A 109 25.15 15.73 -15.05
N ALA A 110 24.57 14.54 -14.90
CA ALA A 110 24.23 13.67 -16.02
C ALA A 110 23.01 14.17 -16.81
N LEU A 111 22.01 14.73 -16.13
CA LEU A 111 20.73 15.15 -16.71
C LEU A 111 20.77 16.57 -17.28
N LEU A 112 21.41 17.50 -16.57
CA LEU A 112 21.55 18.90 -17.02
C LEU A 112 22.72 19.08 -18.01
N GLY A 113 23.44 17.99 -18.28
CA GLY A 113 24.31 17.81 -19.42
C GLY A 113 25.13 19.04 -19.79
N THR A 114 26.01 19.53 -18.92
CA THR A 114 27.13 20.40 -19.33
C THR A 114 28.20 20.57 -18.22
N VAL A 115 29.43 20.19 -18.59
CA VAL A 115 30.68 20.94 -18.43
C VAL A 115 31.05 21.48 -17.04
N VAL A 116 32.04 20.84 -16.41
CA VAL A 116 33.17 21.59 -15.84
C VAL A 116 34.43 20.99 -16.45
N ALA A 117 35.09 21.82 -17.27
CA ALA A 117 36.52 21.67 -17.57
C ALA A 117 37.34 21.90 -16.29
#